data_AF-A0A3A0FX53-F1
#
_entry.id   AF-A0A3A0FX53-F1
#
_cell.length_a   1.000
_cell.length_b   1.000
_cell.length_c   1.000
_cell.angle_alpha   90.00
_cell.angle_beta   90.00
_cell.angle_gamma   90.00
#
_symmetry.space_group_name_H-M   'P 1'
#
loop_
_entity.id
_entity.type
_entity.pdbx_description
1 polymer ?
#
loop_
_entity_poly.entity_id
_entity_poly.type
_entity_poly.pdbx_seq_one_letter_code
_entity_poly.pdbx_strand_id
1 'polypeptide(L)'
;MATQIESASTPEQHQKLADEYRAKATEARDLAQKHRGMAKMYGRGKQVVSQGPHCNRIADRHDQNAADYDAMAAAHAAQAQK
;
A
#
# COMPACT_ATOMS: atom_id res chain seq x y z
N MET A 1 -0.54 2.62 18.36
CA MET A 1 -1.23 1.48 19.01
C MET A 1 -1.36 0.38 17.96
N ALA A 2 -0.67 -0.75 18.11
CA ALA A 2 -0.59 -1.81 17.10
C ALA A 2 -0.79 -3.20 17.74
N THR A 3 -1.85 -3.33 18.54
CA THR A 3 -2.10 -4.53 19.37
C THR A 3 -3.26 -5.37 18.82
N GLN A 4 -3.30 -5.65 17.52
CA GLN A 4 -4.44 -6.41 16.96
C GLN A 4 -4.15 -7.25 15.71
N ILE A 5 -2.89 -7.60 15.44
CA ILE A 5 -2.56 -8.58 14.37
C ILE A 5 -2.34 -9.99 14.94
N GLU A 6 -2.02 -10.13 16.23
CA GLU A 6 -1.60 -11.41 16.82
C GLU A 6 -2.72 -12.39 17.17
N SER A 7 -4.01 -12.09 16.96
CA SER A 7 -5.08 -13.08 17.28
C SER A 7 -6.44 -12.77 16.67
N ALA A 8 -6.53 -12.54 15.35
CA ALA A 8 -7.83 -12.74 14.71
C ALA A 8 -8.21 -14.22 14.84
N SER A 9 -9.28 -14.47 15.59
CA SER A 9 -9.75 -15.80 15.97
C SER A 9 -11.23 -16.01 15.64
N THR A 10 -11.94 -14.95 15.25
CA THR A 10 -13.34 -15.02 14.79
C THR A 10 -13.47 -14.54 13.35
N PRO A 11 -14.49 -15.01 12.61
CA PRO A 11 -14.78 -14.54 11.26
C PRO A 11 -14.88 -13.01 11.15
N GLU A 12 -15.50 -12.34 12.13
CA GLU A 12 -15.66 -10.88 12.15
C GLU A 12 -14.31 -10.17 12.33
N GLN A 13 -13.41 -10.72 13.14
CA GLN A 13 -12.06 -10.18 13.31
C GLN A 13 -11.23 -10.33 12.04
N HIS A 14 -11.34 -11.48 11.37
CA HIS A 14 -10.73 -11.68 10.06
C HIS A 14 -11.29 -10.71 9.02
N GLN A 15 -12.61 -10.50 8.99
CA GLN A 15 -13.23 -9.54 8.08
C GLN A 15 -12.73 -8.10 8.34
N LYS A 16 -12.67 -7.68 9.61
CA LYS A 16 -12.14 -6.37 9.99
C LYS A 16 -10.69 -6.18 9.52
N LEU A 17 -9.82 -7.17 9.73
CA LEU A 17 -8.44 -7.12 9.24
C LEU A 17 -8.38 -7.06 7.71
N ALA A 18 -9.24 -7.81 7.02
CA ALA A 18 -9.31 -7.75 5.56
C ALA A 18 -9.63 -6.34 5.08
N ASP A 19 -10.57 -5.65 5.73
CA ASP A 19 -10.95 -4.28 5.38
C ASP A 19 -9.87 -3.27 5.75
N GLU A 20 -9.19 -3.43 6.90
CA GLU A 20 -8.04 -2.61 7.27
C GLU A 20 -6.89 -2.73 6.26
N TYR A 21 -6.59 -3.95 5.80
CA TYR A 21 -5.57 -4.16 4.78
C TYR A 21 -5.97 -3.61 3.41
N ARG A 22 -7.25 -3.69 3.02
CA ARG A 22 -7.75 -3.02 1.79
C ARG A 22 -7.59 -1.50 1.85
N ALA A 23 -7.86 -0.91 3.02
CA ALA A 23 -7.66 0.53 3.22
C ALA A 23 -6.17 0.91 3.08
N LYS A 24 -5.26 0.14 3.69
CA LYS A 24 -3.80 0.33 3.53
C LYS A 24 -3.32 0.14 2.10
N ALA A 25 -3.87 -0.85 1.37
CA ALA A 25 -3.56 -1.04 -0.04
C ALA A 25 -3.97 0.17 -0.87
N THR A 26 -5.13 0.76 -0.57
CA THR A 26 -5.61 1.99 -1.24
C THR A 26 -4.70 3.18 -0.94
N GLU A 27 -4.36 3.41 0.33
CA GLU A 27 -3.44 4.47 0.73
C GLU A 27 -2.07 4.32 0.05
N ALA A 28 -1.54 3.10 -0.02
CA ALA A 28 -0.27 2.83 -0.70
C ALA A 28 -0.36 3.15 -2.21
N ARG A 29 -1.45 2.80 -2.90
CA ARG A 29 -1.65 3.16 -4.31
C ARG A 29 -1.70 4.69 -4.51
N ASP A 30 -2.37 5.41 -3.63
CA ASP A 30 -2.44 6.87 -3.68
C ASP A 30 -1.06 7.52 -3.51
N LEU A 31 -0.26 7.00 -2.57
CA LEU A 31 1.13 7.41 -2.39
C LEU A 31 1.98 7.12 -3.63
N ALA A 32 1.82 5.94 -4.24
CA ALA A 32 2.50 5.62 -5.49
C ALA A 32 2.15 6.61 -6.60
N GLN A 33 0.87 6.95 -6.77
CA GLN A 33 0.43 7.94 -7.75
C GLN A 33 1.01 9.33 -7.47
N LYS A 34 1.04 9.77 -6.21
CA LYS A 34 1.64 11.05 -5.81
C LYS A 34 3.12 11.10 -6.20
N HIS A 35 3.89 10.05 -5.91
CA HIS A 35 5.30 9.98 -6.25
C HIS A 35 5.54 9.92 -7.77
N ARG A 36 4.71 9.21 -8.55
CA ARG A 36 4.75 9.28 -10.02
C ARG A 36 4.47 10.68 -10.54
N GLY A 37 3.53 11.40 -9.92
CA GLY A 37 3.25 12.81 -10.21
C GLY A 37 4.47 13.69 -9.97
N MET A 38 5.14 13.52 -8.83
CA MET A 38 6.40 14.22 -8.52
C MET A 38 7.50 13.89 -9.53
N ALA A 39 7.66 12.61 -9.91
CA ALA A 39 8.65 12.19 -10.88
C ALA A 39 8.49 12.91 -12.23
N LYS A 40 7.24 13.05 -12.69
CA LYS A 40 6.91 13.81 -13.91
C LYS A 40 7.28 15.29 -13.78
N MET A 41 7.03 15.91 -12.63
CA MET A 41 7.41 17.32 -12.39
C MET A 41 8.93 17.50 -12.42
N TYR A 42 9.68 16.63 -11.74
CA TYR A 42 11.15 16.66 -11.74
C TYR A 42 11.76 16.37 -13.11
N GLY A 43 11.10 15.56 -13.95
CA GLY A 43 11.52 15.32 -15.33
C GLY A 43 11.38 16.55 -16.26
N ARG A 44 10.56 17.54 -15.89
CA ARG A 44 10.34 18.76 -16.68
C ARG A 44 11.20 19.95 -16.21
N GLY A 45 11.83 19.86 -15.04
CA GLY A 45 12.66 20.93 -14.49
C GLY A 45 14.11 20.89 -14.98
N LYS A 46 14.73 22.06 -15.19
CA LYS A 46 16.18 22.20 -15.47
C LYS A 46 17.04 22.02 -14.21
N GLN A 47 16.77 21.00 -13.39
CA GLN A 47 17.60 20.71 -12.22
C GLN A 47 18.80 19.83 -12.61
N VAL A 48 19.97 20.16 -12.08
CA VAL A 48 21.25 19.46 -12.35
C VAL A 48 21.21 18.00 -11.88
N VAL A 49 20.37 17.68 -10.89
CA VAL A 49 20.11 16.31 -10.42
C VAL A 49 18.61 16.06 -10.47
N SER A 50 18.16 15.20 -11.38
CA SER A 50 16.74 14.84 -11.48
C SER A 50 16.33 13.91 -10.34
N GLN A 51 15.34 14.32 -9.55
CA GLN A 51 14.71 13.48 -8.54
C GLN A 51 13.66 12.51 -9.14
N GLY A 52 13.47 12.53 -10.47
CA GLY A 52 12.54 11.66 -11.18
C GLY A 52 12.74 10.16 -10.88
N PRO A 53 13.95 9.61 -11.08
CA PRO A 53 14.24 8.21 -10.77
C PRO A 53 14.06 7.86 -9.28
N HIS A 54 14.36 8.79 -8.38
CA HIS A 54 14.16 8.60 -6.95
C HIS A 54 12.66 8.47 -6.62
N CYS A 55 11.83 9.39 -7.13
CA CYS A 55 10.39 9.33 -6.94
C CYS A 55 9.76 8.08 -7.59
N ASN A 56 10.22 7.66 -8.77
CA ASN A 56 9.74 6.41 -9.38
C ASN A 56 10.03 5.20 -8.49
N ARG A 57 11.25 5.09 -7.93
CA ARG A 57 11.59 4.00 -7.01
C ARG A 57 10.71 4.00 -5.75
N ILE A 58 10.34 5.17 -5.24
CA ILE A 58 9.40 5.26 -4.11
C ILE A 58 8.00 4.80 -4.53
N ALA A 59 7.54 5.19 -5.72
CA ALA A 59 6.26 4.74 -6.24
C ALA A 59 6.22 3.21 -6.38
N ASP A 60 7.26 2.60 -6.94
CA ASP A 60 7.35 1.14 -7.10
C ASP A 60 7.29 0.41 -5.75
N ARG A 61 7.94 0.94 -4.71
CA ARG A 61 7.85 0.40 -3.35
C ARG A 61 6.43 0.49 -2.78
N HIS A 62 5.74 1.58 -3.05
CA HIS A 62 4.34 1.71 -2.63
C HIS A 62 3.42 0.76 -3.39
N ASP A 63 3.66 0.50 -4.67
CA ASP A 63 2.92 -0.53 -5.42
C ASP A 63 3.17 -1.94 -4.84
N GLN A 64 4.42 -2.25 -4.48
CA GLN A 64 4.77 -3.51 -3.81
C GLN A 64 4.02 -3.64 -2.48
N ASN A 65 4.06 -2.60 -1.65
CA ASN A 65 3.31 -2.59 -0.39
C ASN A 65 1.80 -2.75 -0.61
N ALA A 66 1.24 -2.12 -1.65
CA ALA A 66 -0.17 -2.27 -1.98
C ALA A 66 -0.52 -3.73 -2.33
N ALA A 67 0.33 -4.38 -3.12
CA ALA A 67 0.16 -5.80 -3.47
C ALA A 67 0.27 -6.72 -2.24
N ASP A 68 1.21 -6.45 -1.34
CA ASP A 68 1.35 -7.19 -0.08
C ASP A 68 0.12 -7.01 0.82
N TYR A 69 -0.41 -5.78 0.90
CA TYR A 69 -1.65 -5.49 1.62
C TYR A 69 -2.87 -6.18 0.98
N ASP A 70 -2.99 -6.20 -0.34
CA ASP A 70 -4.06 -6.95 -1.01
C ASP A 70 -3.98 -8.45 -0.71
N ALA A 71 -2.77 -9.02 -0.71
CA ALA A 71 -2.54 -10.42 -0.40
C ALA A 71 -2.94 -10.75 1.05
N MET A 72 -2.55 -9.90 2.01
CA MET A 72 -2.99 -10.03 3.41
C MET A 72 -4.51 -9.89 3.55
N ALA A 73 -5.11 -8.91 2.87
CA ALA A 73 -6.56 -8.74 2.87
C ALA A 73 -7.29 -9.98 2.34
N ALA A 74 -6.81 -10.56 1.23
CA ALA A 74 -7.37 -11.76 0.65
C ALA A 74 -7.24 -12.97 1.60
N ALA A 75 -6.08 -13.13 2.24
CA ALA A 75 -5.87 -14.19 3.22
C ALA A 75 -6.84 -14.09 4.40
N HIS A 76 -7.03 -12.89 4.96
CA HIS A 76 -7.99 -12.67 6.04
C HIS A 76 -9.44 -12.84 5.57
N ALA A 77 -9.81 -12.34 4.39
CA ALA A 77 -11.15 -12.52 3.85
C ALA A 77 -11.51 -14.00 3.62
N ALA A 78 -10.53 -14.83 3.23
CA ALA A 78 -10.73 -16.27 3.10
C ALA A 78 -10.91 -16.98 4.45
N GLN A 79 -10.25 -16.51 5.51
CA GLN A 79 -10.46 -17.05 6.87
C GLN A 79 -11.81 -16.61 7.45
N ALA A 80 -12.31 -15.42 7.09
CA ALA A 80 -13.62 -14.95 7.51
C ALA A 80 -14.81 -15.74 6.95
N GLN A 81 -14.57 -16.59 5.94
CA GLN A 81 -15.61 -17.42 5.30
C GLN A 81 -15.62 -18.87 5.79
N LYS A 82 -14.73 -19.21 6.73
CA LYS A 82 -14.65 -20.53 7.37
C LYS A 82 -15.41 -20.53 8.68
#